data_AF-A0AAE0FBT4-F1
#
_entry.id   AF-A0AAE0FBT4-F1
#
_cell.length_a   1.000
_cell.length_b   1.000
_cell.length_c   1.000
_cell.angle_alpha   90.00
_cell.angle_beta   90.00
_cell.angle_gamma   90.00
#
_symmetry.space_group_name_H-M   'P 1'
#
loop_
_entity.id
_entity.type
_entity.pdbx_description
1 polymer ?
#
loop_
_entity_poly.entity_id
_entity_poly.type
_entity_poly.pdbx_seq_one_letter_code
_entity_poly.pdbx_strand_id
1 'polypeptide(L)'
;MFRAMRAAWVDKGPPSASMTVTRPKASKRSDGQRSCAKEKFYNKIVTVDDQPPDYPYQYWFVYHYVADMEWCHLCPITQQGTFKAKGARAGRARYKLVAEGEAREIDVSASRCHIVRSEMVAKTDSADDEVWDLLD
;
A
#
# COMPACT_ATOMS: atom_id res chain seq x y z
N MET A 1 5.74 70.27 21.77
CA MET A 1 5.05 71.55 21.45
C MET A 1 4.19 71.30 20.22
N PHE A 2 2.86 71.39 20.39
CA PHE A 2 1.87 71.13 19.34
C PHE A 2 1.82 72.27 18.31
N ARG A 3 1.65 71.94 17.03
CA ARG A 3 1.11 72.87 16.04
C ARG A 3 0.10 72.14 15.15
N ALA A 4 -1.11 72.69 15.13
CA ALA A 4 -2.28 72.21 14.43
C ALA A 4 -2.20 72.45 12.92
N MET A 5 -2.98 71.70 12.13
CA MET A 5 -3.64 72.22 10.93
C MET A 5 -4.84 71.35 10.51
N ARG A 6 -5.94 72.03 10.18
CA ARG A 6 -7.23 71.50 9.69
C ARG A 6 -7.13 71.08 8.22
N ALA A 7 -7.98 70.13 7.80
CA ALA A 7 -8.64 70.16 6.49
C ALA A 7 -9.91 69.32 6.53
N ALA A 8 -10.98 69.86 5.94
CA ALA A 8 -12.29 69.25 5.78
C ALA A 8 -12.31 68.30 4.57
N TRP A 9 -13.08 67.21 4.63
CA TRP A 9 -13.54 66.47 3.46
C TRP A 9 -14.96 65.91 3.70
N VAL A 10 -15.83 66.15 2.72
CA VAL A 10 -17.16 65.56 2.51
C VAL A 10 -16.96 64.53 1.38
N ASP A 11 -17.48 63.30 1.51
CA ASP A 11 -18.32 62.67 0.48
C ASP A 11 -18.83 61.29 0.92
N LYS A 12 -20.14 61.12 0.73
CA LYS A 12 -20.89 59.98 0.21
C LYS A 12 -20.59 58.55 0.72
N GLY A 13 -21.62 57.99 1.35
CA GLY A 13 -21.68 56.61 1.79
C GLY A 13 -21.66 55.59 0.64
N PRO A 14 -21.22 54.36 0.93
CA PRO A 14 -21.03 53.32 -0.07
C PRO A 14 -22.34 52.65 -0.52
N PRO A 15 -22.37 52.11 -1.75
CA PRO A 15 -23.56 51.54 -2.36
C PRO A 15 -23.91 50.12 -1.87
N SER A 16 -25.21 49.83 -1.97
CA SER A 16 -25.84 48.52 -1.81
C SER A 16 -25.20 47.45 -2.70
N ALA A 17 -24.70 46.37 -2.08
CA ALA A 17 -24.24 45.17 -2.76
C ALA A 17 -25.20 44.01 -2.46
N SER A 18 -25.92 43.57 -3.49
CA SER A 18 -26.78 42.39 -3.48
C SER A 18 -25.93 41.12 -3.31
N MET A 19 -26.15 40.37 -2.24
CA MET A 19 -25.53 39.06 -2.03
C MET A 19 -26.25 38.00 -2.88
N THR A 20 -25.72 37.72 -4.07
CA THR A 20 -26.00 36.47 -4.79
C THR A 20 -25.29 35.32 -4.07
N VAL A 21 -26.07 34.48 -3.39
CA VAL A 21 -25.62 33.19 -2.85
C VAL A 21 -25.40 32.23 -4.02
N THR A 22 -24.15 32.10 -4.46
CA THR A 22 -23.74 31.09 -5.44
C THR A 22 -23.70 29.73 -4.74
N ARG A 23 -24.76 28.94 -4.93
CA ARG A 23 -24.86 27.54 -4.52
C ARG A 23 -23.72 26.75 -5.19
N PRO A 24 -22.81 26.08 -4.46
CA PRO A 24 -21.80 25.25 -5.09
C PRO A 24 -22.50 24.11 -5.86
N LYS A 25 -22.29 24.10 -7.17
CA LYS A 25 -22.68 23.00 -8.06
C LYS A 25 -21.87 21.79 -7.61
N ALA A 26 -22.54 20.81 -7.00
CA ALA A 26 -21.93 19.54 -6.61
C ALA A 26 -21.16 18.99 -7.81
N SER A 27 -19.83 18.98 -7.71
CA SER A 27 -18.99 18.29 -8.65
C SER A 27 -19.33 16.80 -8.50
N LYS A 28 -20.02 16.25 -9.50
CA LYS A 28 -19.98 14.81 -9.73
C LYS A 28 -18.53 14.50 -10.06
N ARG A 29 -17.72 14.22 -9.03
CA ARG A 29 -16.57 13.36 -9.18
C ARG A 29 -17.14 12.06 -9.68
N SER A 30 -17.05 11.82 -10.98
CA SER A 30 -17.02 10.46 -11.48
C SER A 30 -15.70 9.88 -10.98
N ASP A 31 -15.68 9.55 -9.68
CA ASP A 31 -14.92 8.41 -9.21
C ASP A 31 -15.42 7.29 -10.08
N GLY A 32 -14.64 7.01 -11.13
CA GLY A 32 -14.78 5.80 -11.89
C GLY A 32 -14.65 4.72 -10.85
N GLN A 33 -15.82 4.24 -10.42
CA GLN A 33 -16.03 3.02 -9.69
C GLN A 33 -15.49 1.95 -10.63
N ARG A 34 -14.16 1.84 -10.69
CA ARG A 34 -13.51 0.58 -10.99
C ARG A 34 -14.13 -0.30 -9.92
N SER A 35 -15.01 -1.20 -10.36
CA SER A 35 -15.31 -2.40 -9.60
C SER A 35 -14.01 -2.78 -8.92
N CYS A 36 -13.99 -2.74 -7.58
CA CYS A 36 -12.90 -3.25 -6.79
C CYS A 36 -12.77 -4.70 -7.25
N ALA A 37 -11.93 -4.93 -8.25
CA ALA A 37 -11.52 -6.25 -8.62
C ALA A 37 -10.76 -6.68 -7.39
N LYS A 38 -11.43 -7.41 -6.49
CA LYS A 38 -10.87 -7.91 -5.23
C LYS A 38 -9.44 -8.32 -5.55
N GLU A 39 -8.45 -7.56 -5.06
CA GLU A 39 -7.07 -7.83 -5.43
C GLU A 39 -6.77 -9.23 -4.94
N LYS A 40 -6.55 -10.12 -5.91
CA LYS A 40 -6.44 -11.53 -5.62
C LYS A 40 -5.10 -11.75 -4.93
N PHE A 41 -5.13 -12.32 -3.73
CA PHE A 41 -3.94 -12.63 -2.95
C PHE A 41 -3.10 -13.78 -3.56
N TYR A 42 -3.58 -14.47 -4.60
CA TYR A 42 -2.84 -15.54 -5.27
C TYR A 42 -1.46 -15.08 -5.75
N ASN A 43 -0.43 -15.85 -5.43
CA ASN A 43 0.97 -15.63 -5.82
C ASN A 43 1.47 -14.23 -5.43
N LYS A 44 1.07 -13.76 -4.24
CA LYS A 44 1.53 -12.49 -3.66
C LYS A 44 2.42 -12.75 -2.46
N ILE A 45 3.34 -11.82 -2.24
CA ILE A 45 4.06 -11.68 -0.98
C ILE A 45 3.28 -10.69 -0.13
N VAL A 46 3.13 -11.00 1.16
CA VAL A 46 2.40 -10.18 2.11
C VAL A 46 3.19 -10.00 3.41
N THR A 47 2.91 -8.92 4.12
CA THR A 47 3.13 -8.80 5.56
C THR A 47 1.82 -9.07 6.30
N VAL A 48 1.91 -9.42 7.57
CA VAL A 48 0.75 -9.78 8.40
C VAL A 48 0.70 -8.85 9.62
N ASP A 49 -0.47 -8.25 9.87
CA ASP A 49 -0.70 -7.44 11.06
C ASP A 49 -0.77 -8.29 12.33
N ASP A 50 -0.37 -7.71 13.47
CA ASP A 50 -0.43 -8.34 14.80
C ASP A 50 0.25 -9.71 14.84
N GLN A 51 1.40 -9.83 14.16
CA GLN A 51 2.19 -11.04 14.18
C GLN A 51 2.71 -11.29 15.60
N PRO A 52 2.49 -12.50 16.16
CA PRO A 52 3.08 -12.87 17.43
C PRO A 52 4.62 -12.72 17.38
N PRO A 53 5.24 -12.16 18.44
CA PRO A 53 6.66 -11.80 18.43
C PRO A 53 7.62 -13.02 18.36
N ASP A 54 7.09 -14.23 18.52
CA ASP A 54 7.79 -15.50 18.40
C ASP A 54 8.02 -15.96 16.95
N TYR A 55 7.41 -15.30 15.96
CA TYR A 55 7.69 -15.60 14.55
C TYR A 55 8.86 -14.77 14.01
N PRO A 56 9.92 -15.41 13.49
CA PRO A 56 11.10 -14.70 12.99
C PRO A 56 10.97 -14.16 11.56
N TYR A 57 9.83 -14.38 10.90
CA TYR A 57 9.64 -14.09 9.47
C TYR A 57 8.82 -12.81 9.25
N GLN A 58 9.40 -11.86 8.52
CA GLN A 58 8.73 -10.59 8.21
C GLN A 58 7.75 -10.70 7.03
N TYR A 59 8.06 -11.59 6.08
CA TYR A 59 7.36 -11.70 4.81
C TYR A 59 6.83 -13.12 4.60
N TRP A 60 5.69 -13.19 3.92
CA TRP A 60 4.92 -14.41 3.76
C TRP A 60 4.48 -14.54 2.31
N PHE A 61 4.54 -15.74 1.76
CA PHE A 61 3.95 -16.08 0.47
C PHE A 61 2.54 -16.63 0.67
N VAL A 62 1.59 -16.14 -0.13
CA VAL A 62 0.23 -16.67 -0.14
C VAL A 62 0.18 -17.93 -1.00
N TYR A 63 0.22 -19.08 -0.34
CA TYR A 63 0.16 -20.38 -1.01
C TYR A 63 -1.26 -20.72 -1.44
N HIS A 64 -2.25 -20.49 -0.56
CA HIS A 64 -3.65 -20.63 -0.90
C HIS A 64 -4.48 -19.43 -0.45
N TYR A 65 -5.44 -19.04 -1.29
CA TYR A 65 -6.43 -18.02 -0.96
C TYR A 65 -7.84 -18.56 -1.27
N VAL A 66 -8.70 -18.56 -0.25
CA VAL A 66 -10.11 -18.91 -0.37
C VAL A 66 -10.94 -17.64 -0.30
N ALA A 67 -11.40 -17.18 -1.47
CA ALA A 67 -12.07 -15.88 -1.62
C ALA A 67 -13.39 -15.76 -0.86
N ASP A 68 -14.13 -16.87 -0.70
CA ASP A 68 -15.42 -16.88 -0.01
C ASP A 68 -15.29 -16.71 1.51
N MET A 69 -14.20 -17.24 2.08
CA MET A 69 -13.89 -17.14 3.51
C MET A 69 -12.96 -15.97 3.82
N GLU A 70 -12.48 -15.26 2.80
CA GLU A 70 -11.40 -14.26 2.92
C GLU A 70 -10.25 -14.78 3.77
N TRP A 71 -9.76 -15.97 3.42
CA TRP A 71 -8.78 -16.73 4.18
C TRP A 71 -7.55 -17.03 3.36
N CYS A 72 -6.38 -16.79 3.93
CA CYS A 72 -5.08 -17.00 3.34
C CYS A 72 -4.29 -18.05 4.13
N HIS A 73 -3.80 -19.07 3.44
CA HIS A 73 -2.78 -19.98 3.94
C HIS A 73 -1.41 -19.44 3.52
N LEU A 74 -0.57 -19.15 4.51
CA LEU A 74 0.68 -18.42 4.35
C LEU A 74 1.88 -19.29 4.69
N CYS A 75 2.84 -19.31 3.77
CA CYS A 75 4.13 -19.95 3.97
C CYS A 75 5.19 -18.86 4.19
N PRO A 76 6.06 -19.00 5.21
CA PRO A 76 7.09 -18.01 5.47
C PRO A 76 8.12 -18.00 4.34
N ILE A 77 8.63 -16.82 4.01
CA ILE A 77 9.78 -16.67 3.11
C ILE A 77 10.99 -16.12 3.87
N THR A 78 12.18 -16.52 3.45
CA THR A 78 13.44 -16.08 4.06
C THR A 78 14.40 -15.54 3.02
N GLN A 79 15.31 -14.66 3.46
CA GLN A 79 16.37 -14.14 2.60
C GLN A 79 17.43 -15.22 2.37
N GLN A 80 17.63 -15.60 1.11
CA GLN A 80 18.67 -16.51 0.65
C GLN A 80 19.68 -15.79 -0.23
N GLY A 81 20.58 -15.06 0.41
CA GLY A 81 21.67 -14.32 -0.23
C GLY A 81 21.20 -13.08 -0.99
N THR A 82 21.98 -12.69 -1.99
CA THR A 82 21.74 -11.49 -2.81
C THR A 82 21.86 -11.80 -4.30
N PHE A 83 21.21 -10.99 -5.13
CA PHE A 83 21.40 -11.07 -6.57
C PHE A 83 22.83 -10.67 -6.94
N LYS A 84 23.39 -11.38 -7.93
CA LYS A 84 24.77 -11.19 -8.40
C LYS A 84 25.05 -9.71 -8.72
N ALA A 85 26.29 -9.29 -8.53
CA ALA A 85 26.75 -7.90 -8.62
C ALA A 85 26.59 -7.20 -9.99
N LYS A 86 25.96 -7.84 -10.99
CA LYS A 86 25.75 -7.27 -12.33
C LYS A 86 24.26 -7.31 -12.67
N GLY A 87 23.74 -6.21 -13.22
CA GLY A 87 22.34 -6.07 -13.66
C GLY A 87 21.50 -5.19 -12.74
N ALA A 88 20.24 -4.96 -13.13
CA ALA A 88 19.33 -4.03 -12.45
C ALA A 88 18.97 -4.41 -11.00
N ARG A 89 19.16 -5.69 -10.62
CA ARG A 89 18.85 -6.21 -9.28
C ARG A 89 20.09 -6.42 -8.42
N ALA A 90 21.27 -6.04 -8.90
CA ALA A 90 22.54 -6.32 -8.23
C ALA A 90 22.55 -5.84 -6.78
N GLY A 91 22.94 -6.74 -5.86
CA GLY A 91 23.03 -6.44 -4.43
C GLY A 91 21.69 -6.48 -3.66
N ARG A 92 20.55 -6.60 -4.35
CA ARG A 92 19.25 -6.77 -3.68
C ARG A 92 19.12 -8.16 -3.07
N ALA A 93 18.33 -8.25 -1.99
CA ALA A 93 18.05 -9.50 -1.31
C ALA A 93 17.21 -10.45 -2.19
N ARG A 94 17.55 -11.73 -2.15
CA ARG A 94 16.76 -12.79 -2.78
C ARG A 94 15.90 -13.45 -1.71
N TYR A 95 14.61 -13.56 -1.96
CA TYR A 95 13.70 -14.25 -1.05
C TYR A 95 13.24 -15.57 -1.67
N LYS A 96 13.18 -16.61 -0.84
CA LYS A 96 12.67 -17.93 -1.20
C LYS A 96 11.74 -18.44 -0.11
N LEU A 97 10.83 -19.34 -0.50
CA LEU A 97 10.06 -20.13 0.45
C LEU A 97 11.00 -20.90 1.38
N VAL A 98 10.61 -20.96 2.64
CA VAL A 98 11.23 -21.88 3.60
C VAL A 98 10.72 -23.28 3.27
N ALA A 99 11.61 -24.29 3.34
CA ALA A 99 11.23 -25.65 2.98
C ALA A 99 10.12 -26.17 3.89
N GLU A 100 9.24 -27.01 3.32
CA GLU A 100 8.15 -27.65 4.05
C GLU A 100 8.70 -28.37 5.30
N GLY A 101 8.07 -28.12 6.45
CA GLY A 101 8.47 -28.71 7.74
C GLY A 101 9.59 -27.99 8.49
N GLU A 102 10.28 -27.00 7.90
CA GLU A 102 11.29 -26.21 8.61
C GLU A 102 10.71 -25.01 9.37
N ALA A 103 9.60 -24.47 8.88
CA ALA A 103 8.93 -23.34 9.51
C ALA A 103 7.42 -23.54 9.60
N ARG A 104 6.83 -22.88 10.59
CA ARG A 104 5.39 -22.93 10.83
C ARG A 104 4.66 -22.06 9.82
N GLU A 105 3.81 -22.70 9.03
CA GLU A 105 2.79 -22.06 8.20
C GLU A 105 1.65 -21.52 9.07
N ILE A 106 0.99 -20.48 8.59
CA ILE A 106 -0.10 -19.84 9.31
C ILE A 106 -1.31 -19.60 8.42
N ASP A 107 -2.46 -19.65 9.07
CA ASP A 107 -3.75 -19.43 8.48
C ASP A 107 -4.33 -18.13 9.04
N VAL A 108 -4.56 -17.15 8.18
CA VAL A 108 -5.01 -15.81 8.60
C VAL A 108 -6.13 -15.30 7.71
N SER A 109 -6.92 -14.36 8.23
CA SER A 109 -7.86 -13.61 7.41
C SER A 109 -7.08 -12.69 6.45
N ALA A 110 -7.53 -12.63 5.20
CA ALA A 110 -6.99 -11.78 4.16
C ALA A 110 -7.01 -10.29 4.53
N SER A 111 -7.91 -9.86 5.42
CA SER A 111 -7.96 -8.49 5.91
C SER A 111 -6.73 -8.08 6.75
N ARG A 112 -5.96 -9.05 7.25
CA ARG A 112 -4.70 -8.82 7.99
C ARG A 112 -3.47 -8.85 7.10
N CYS A 113 -3.64 -9.17 5.82
CA CYS A 113 -2.54 -9.32 4.87
C CYS A 113 -2.37 -8.04 4.05
N HIS A 114 -1.16 -7.51 4.02
CA HIS A 114 -0.81 -6.36 3.18
C HIS A 114 0.12 -6.80 2.06
N ILE A 115 -0.29 -6.57 0.82
CA ILE A 115 0.50 -6.99 -0.35
C ILE A 115 1.78 -6.15 -0.41
N VAL A 116 2.91 -6.86 -0.37
CA VAL A 116 4.23 -6.31 -0.63
C VAL A 116 4.48 -6.34 -2.13
N ARG A 117 4.94 -5.21 -2.68
CA ARG A 117 5.31 -5.17 -4.09
C ARG A 117 6.52 -6.07 -4.32
N SER A 118 6.35 -7.07 -5.17
CA SER A 118 7.39 -8.06 -5.45
C SER A 118 7.40 -8.45 -6.92
N GLU A 119 8.57 -8.90 -7.38
CA GLU A 119 8.77 -9.49 -8.70
C GLU A 119 9.31 -10.91 -8.54
N MET A 120 8.67 -11.86 -9.22
CA MET A 120 9.20 -13.21 -9.36
C MET A 120 10.33 -13.19 -10.40
N VAL A 121 11.54 -13.58 -9.99
CA VAL A 121 12.75 -13.52 -10.83
C VAL A 121 13.03 -14.86 -11.52
N ALA A 122 12.64 -15.98 -10.88
CA ALA A 122 12.69 -17.30 -11.46
C ALA A 122 11.31 -17.93 -11.32
N LYS A 123 10.63 -18.13 -12.46
CA LYS A 123 9.37 -18.86 -12.50
C LYS A 123 9.69 -20.32 -12.76
N THR A 124 9.34 -21.17 -11.80
CA THR A 124 9.56 -22.61 -11.82
C THR A 124 8.22 -23.32 -11.68
N ASP A 125 8.18 -24.61 -11.99
CA ASP A 125 6.96 -25.40 -11.81
C ASP A 125 6.68 -25.70 -10.32
N SER A 126 7.72 -25.64 -9.48
CA SER A 126 7.61 -25.70 -8.01
C SER A 126 7.75 -24.30 -7.39
N ALA A 127 6.87 -23.98 -6.44
CA ALA A 127 6.91 -22.75 -5.66
C ALA A 127 8.21 -22.66 -4.81
N ASP A 128 8.72 -23.79 -4.31
CA ASP A 128 9.94 -23.84 -3.48
C ASP A 128 11.20 -23.36 -4.21
N ASP A 129 11.19 -23.50 -5.53
CA ASP A 129 12.28 -23.06 -6.38
C ASP A 129 12.16 -21.60 -6.82
N GLU A 130 10.99 -20.98 -6.62
CA GLU A 130 10.74 -19.61 -6.99
C GLU A 130 11.62 -18.66 -6.17
N VAL A 131 12.07 -17.60 -6.83
CA VAL A 131 12.87 -16.55 -6.22
C VAL A 131 12.14 -15.24 -6.41
N TRP A 132 11.96 -14.54 -5.30
CA TRP A 132 11.28 -13.26 -5.25
C TRP A 132 12.27 -12.13 -4.96
N ASP A 133 12.07 -11.01 -5.64
CA ASP A 133 12.71 -9.73 -5.38
C ASP A 133 11.67 -8.78 -4.81
N LEU A 134 11.82 -8.37 -3.55
CA LEU A 134 10.89 -7.44 -2.91
C LEU A 134 11.29 -6.01 -3.26
N LEU A 135 10.33 -5.24 -3.78
CA LEU A 135 10.49 -3.85 -4.26
C LEU A 135 10.09 -2.80 -3.22
N ASP A 136 9.76 -3.22 -2.00
CA ASP A 136 9.24 -2.37 -0.92
C ASP A 136 10.19 -1.22 -0.55
#